data_AF-A0A7J9AQP2-F1
#
_entry.id   AF-A0A7J9AQP2-F1
#
_cell.length_a   1.000
_cell.length_b   1.000
_cell.length_c   1.000
_cell.angle_alpha   90.00
_cell.angle_beta   90.00
_cell.angle_gamma   90.00
#
_symmetry.space_group_name_H-M   'P 1'
#
loop_
_entity.id
_entity.type
_entity.pdbx_description
1 polymer ?
#
loop_
_entity_poly.entity_id
_entity_poly.type
_entity_poly.pdbx_seq_one_letter_code
_entity_poly.pdbx_strand_id
1 'polypeptide(L)'
;MKGRSNLRPLEGSYLKINFDAVNDSQHHRFASGVIVRNAKGEVLVSKPQLHTGVGSTFAVEALVAFLVTLIGEWRWGGQGNHIEASLLEK
;
A
#
# COMPACT_ATOMS: atom_id res chain seq x y z
N MET A 1 -4.36 10.39 37.35
CA MET A 1 -4.13 10.70 35.91
C MET A 1 -3.30 9.56 35.31
N LYS A 2 -3.88 8.77 34.40
CA LYS A 2 -3.21 7.62 33.78
C LYS A 2 -2.41 8.14 32.57
N GLY A 3 -1.09 7.98 32.61
CA GLY A 3 -0.19 8.46 31.57
C GLY A 3 -0.56 7.87 30.21
N ARG A 4 -0.76 8.74 29.21
CA ARG A 4 -0.89 8.34 27.81
C ARG A 4 0.42 7.68 27.40
N SER A 5 0.41 6.37 27.17
CA SER A 5 1.54 5.66 26.58
C SER A 5 1.79 6.22 25.19
N ASN A 6 3.01 6.71 24.98
CA ASN A 6 3.51 7.17 23.70
C ASN A 6 3.37 6.04 22.67
N LEU A 7 2.42 6.17 21.75
CA LEU A 7 2.28 5.28 20.59
C LEU A 7 3.38 5.63 19.57
N ARG A 8 4.63 5.28 19.89
CA ARG A 8 5.63 5.07 18.84
C ARG A 8 5.50 3.61 18.44
N PRO A 9 5.24 3.30 17.16
CA PRO A 9 5.35 1.92 16.69
C PRO A 9 6.71 1.37 17.15
N LEU A 10 6.72 0.16 17.72
CA LEU A 10 7.97 -0.53 18.00
C LEU A 10 8.74 -0.57 16.67
N GLU A 11 9.99 -0.11 16.64
CA GLU A 11 10.76 0.05 15.40
C GLU A 11 10.98 -1.25 14.58
N GLY A 12 10.41 -2.39 15.01
CA GLY A 12 10.35 -3.64 14.27
C GLY A 12 8.97 -4.02 13.71
N SER A 13 7.89 -3.31 14.07
CA SER A 13 6.52 -3.65 13.67
C SER A 13 5.92 -2.67 12.67
N TYR A 14 6.73 -1.87 11.99
CA TYR A 14 6.25 -0.91 11.00
C TYR A 14 6.42 -1.45 9.57
N LEU A 15 5.32 -1.45 8.81
CA LEU A 15 5.28 -1.79 7.40
C LEU A 15 4.83 -0.58 6.58
N LYS A 16 5.67 -0.18 5.63
CA LYS A 16 5.35 0.84 4.65
C LYS A 16 4.89 0.17 3.37
N ILE A 17 3.71 0.51 2.88
CA ILE A 17 3.24 0.11 1.57
C ILE A 17 3.23 1.32 0.64
N ASN A 18 4.01 1.23 -0.43
CA ASN A 18 3.98 2.19 -1.51
C ASN A 18 3.32 1.59 -2.73
N PHE A 19 2.50 2.38 -3.40
CA PHE A 19 1.86 1.95 -4.63
C PHE A 19 1.81 3.07 -5.65
N ASP A 20 1.83 2.70 -6.92
CA ASP A 20 1.64 3.62 -8.04
C ASP A 20 0.76 2.94 -9.09
N ALA A 21 0.14 3.74 -9.93
CA ALA A 21 -0.64 3.28 -11.04
C ALA A 21 -0.39 4.11 -12.30
N VAL A 22 -0.46 3.44 -13.44
CA VAL A 22 -0.43 4.07 -14.76
C VAL A 22 -1.61 3.56 -15.58
N ASN A 23 -2.26 4.47 -16.28
CA ASN A 23 -3.43 4.19 -17.12
C ASN A 23 -3.10 4.46 -18.59
N ASP A 24 -3.36 3.47 -19.42
CA ASP A 24 -3.40 3.54 -20.87
C ASP A 24 -4.89 3.65 -21.27
N SER A 25 -5.41 4.87 -21.21
CA SER A 25 -6.81 5.16 -21.49
C SER A 25 -7.21 4.86 -22.93
N GLN A 26 -6.26 4.89 -23.87
CA GLN A 26 -6.50 4.57 -25.28
C GLN A 26 -6.86 3.10 -25.48
N HIS A 27 -6.26 2.20 -24.69
CA HIS A 27 -6.49 0.77 -24.78
C HIS A 27 -7.32 0.21 -23.61
N HIS A 28 -7.84 1.07 -22.73
CA HIS A 28 -8.57 0.69 -21.52
C HIS A 28 -7.80 -0.28 -20.61
N ARG A 29 -6.48 -0.09 -20.51
CA ARG A 29 -5.59 -0.90 -19.69
C ARG A 29 -4.94 -0.05 -18.62
N PHE A 30 -4.60 -0.66 -17.51
CA PHE A 30 -3.79 -0.01 -16.51
C PHE A 30 -2.87 -1.00 -15.82
N ALA A 31 -1.75 -0.49 -15.35
CA ALA A 31 -0.80 -1.24 -14.55
C ALA A 31 -0.67 -0.58 -13.19
N SER A 32 -0.62 -1.40 -12.14
CA SER A 32 -0.35 -0.96 -10.78
C SER A 32 0.90 -1.64 -10.25
N GLY A 33 1.71 -0.93 -9.50
CA GLY A 33 2.83 -1.48 -8.73
C GLY A 33 2.58 -1.31 -7.24
N VAL A 34 2.87 -2.35 -6.46
CA VAL A 34 2.86 -2.29 -4.99
C VAL A 34 4.19 -2.79 -4.46
N ILE A 35 4.76 -2.05 -3.53
CA ILE A 35 5.98 -2.39 -2.79
C ILE A 35 5.69 -2.31 -1.30
N VAL A 36 5.96 -3.40 -0.58
CA VAL A 36 5.89 -3.44 0.89
C VAL A 36 7.30 -3.47 1.46
N ARG A 37 7.60 -2.58 2.39
CA ARG A 37 8.90 -2.48 3.06
C ARG A 37 8.75 -2.55 4.57
N ASN A 38 9.74 -3.13 5.24
CA ASN A 38 9.83 -3.05 6.69
C ASN A 38 10.45 -1.72 7.14
N ALA A 39 10.55 -1.52 8.45
CA ALA A 39 11.14 -0.34 9.07
C ALA A 39 12.61 -0.07 8.67
N LYS A 40 13.35 -1.10 8.22
CA LYS A 40 14.73 -0.97 7.73
C LYS A 40 14.79 -0.57 6.25
N GLY A 41 13.65 -0.44 5.58
CA GLY A 41 13.56 -0.20 4.15
C GLY A 41 13.73 -1.45 3.27
N GLU A 42 13.85 -2.64 3.87
CA GLU A 42 13.97 -3.89 3.13
C GLU A 42 12.63 -4.24 2.46
N VAL A 43 12.68 -4.56 1.16
CA VAL A 43 11.49 -4.93 0.40
C VAL A 43 11.06 -6.36 0.75
N LEU A 44 9.88 -6.48 1.34
CA LEU A 44 9.27 -7.77 1.68
C LEU A 44 8.41 -8.32 0.54
N VAL A 45 7.74 -7.42 -0.20
CA VAL A 45 6.88 -7.77 -1.33
C VAL A 45 7.06 -6.71 -2.43
N SER A 46 7.17 -7.16 -3.67
CA SER A 46 7.04 -6.34 -4.87
C SER A 46 6.08 -7.04 -5.83
N LYS A 47 4.99 -6.37 -6.20
CA LYS A 47 3.94 -6.96 -7.03
C LYS A 47 3.46 -5.97 -8.09
N PRO A 48 3.86 -6.15 -9.35
CA PRO A 48 3.20 -5.50 -10.47
C PRO A 48 1.92 -6.26 -10.83
N GLN A 49 0.90 -5.54 -11.29
CA GLN A 49 -0.33 -6.15 -11.77
C GLN A 49 -0.87 -5.35 -12.95
N LEU A 50 -1.20 -6.07 -14.03
CA LEU A 50 -1.92 -5.53 -15.17
C LEU A 50 -3.41 -5.80 -14.97
N HIS A 51 -4.22 -4.81 -15.29
CA HIS A 51 -5.66 -4.88 -15.17
C HIS A 51 -6.31 -4.26 -16.41
N THR A 52 -7.55 -4.67 -16.66
CA THR A 52 -8.35 -4.24 -17.80
C THR A 52 -9.69 -3.70 -17.33
N GLY A 53 -10.27 -2.73 -18.05
CA GLY A 53 -11.66 -2.33 -17.83
C GLY A 53 -11.90 -1.30 -16.71
N VAL A 54 -10.90 -0.47 -16.38
CA VAL A 54 -11.11 0.72 -15.52
C VAL A 54 -10.97 1.98 -16.37
N GLY A 55 -11.92 2.91 -16.21
CA GLY A 55 -12.11 4.04 -17.12
C GLY A 55 -11.25 5.28 -16.85
N SER A 56 -10.49 5.35 -15.76
CA SER A 56 -9.67 6.52 -15.43
C SER A 56 -8.51 6.21 -14.49
N THR A 57 -7.46 7.04 -14.53
CA THR A 57 -6.29 6.91 -13.65
C THR A 57 -6.68 7.05 -12.17
N PHE A 58 -7.55 8.00 -11.86
CA PHE A 58 -8.08 8.20 -10.51
C PHE A 58 -8.78 6.94 -9.97
N ALA A 59 -9.63 6.29 -10.78
CA ALA A 59 -10.33 5.08 -10.38
C ALA A 59 -9.35 3.93 -10.11
N VAL A 60 -8.25 3.86 -10.87
CA VAL A 60 -7.19 2.88 -10.64
C VAL A 60 -6.46 3.15 -9.33
N GLU A 61 -6.02 4.39 -9.08
CA GLU A 61 -5.32 4.74 -7.85
C GLU A 61 -6.19 4.47 -6.62
N ALA A 62 -7.48 4.81 -6.68
CA ALA A 62 -8.44 4.52 -5.61
C ALA A 62 -8.63 3.02 -5.40
N LEU A 63 -8.73 2.23 -6.47
CA LEU A 63 -8.84 0.77 -6.39
C LEU A 63 -7.58 0.15 -5.76
N VAL A 64 -6.39 0.58 -6.19
CA VAL A 64 -5.12 0.08 -5.66
C VAL A 64 -4.97 0.46 -4.18
N ALA A 65 -5.29 1.70 -3.81
CA ALA A 65 -5.29 2.16 -2.41
C ALA A 65 -6.20 1.30 -1.53
N PHE A 66 -7.41 0.99 -2.01
CA PHE A 66 -8.36 0.12 -1.30
C PHE A 66 -7.81 -1.31 -1.13
N LEU A 67 -7.35 -1.92 -2.21
CA LEU A 67 -6.82 -3.29 -2.20
C LEU A 67 -5.59 -3.42 -1.30
N VAL A 68 -4.68 -2.46 -1.37
CA VAL A 68 -3.47 -2.41 -0.55
C VAL A 68 -3.82 -2.33 0.93
N THR A 69 -4.75 -1.46 1.30
CA THR A 69 -5.18 -1.31 2.70
C THR A 69 -5.81 -2.60 3.22
N LEU A 70 -6.72 -3.19 2.44
CA LEU A 70 -7.40 -4.43 2.82
C LEU A 70 -6.43 -5.61 2.98
N ILE A 71 -5.52 -5.80 2.01
CA ILE A 71 -4.52 -6.89 2.05
C ILE A 71 -3.52 -6.66 3.18
N GLY A 72 -3.12 -5.40 3.39
CA GLY A 72 -2.26 -4.99 4.49
C GLY A 72 -2.82 -5.48 5.83
N GLU A 73 -4.05 -5.07 6.13
CA GLU A 73 -4.75 -5.45 7.38
C GLU A 73 -4.92 -6.96 7.52
N TRP A 74 -5.39 -7.64 6.47
CA TRP A 74 -5.65 -9.09 6.55
C TRP A 74 -4.38 -9.90 6.78
N ARG A 75 -3.27 -9.52 6.14
CA ARG A 75 -2.03 -10.30 6.16
C ARG A 75 -1.10 -9.93 7.32
N TRP A 76 -1.10 -8.67 7.76
CA TRP A 76 -0.16 -8.18 8.76
C TRP A 76 -0.78 -7.46 9.97
N GLY A 77 -2.06 -7.06 9.90
CA GLY A 77 -2.73 -6.34 11.00
C GLY A 77 -2.86 -7.17 12.28
N GLY A 78 -3.06 -8.49 12.16
CA GLY A 78 -3.15 -9.40 13.31
C GLY A 78 -1.83 -9.65 14.07
N GLN A 79 -0.70 -9.15 13.57
CA GLN A 79 0.63 -9.40 14.12
C GLN A 79 1.18 -8.25 14.98
N GLY A 80 0.35 -7.24 15.28
CA GLY A 80 0.78 -6.03 16.00
C GLY A 80 1.62 -5.07 15.14
N ASN A 81 1.55 -5.23 13.81
CA ASN A 81 2.20 -4.32 12.89
C ASN A 81 1.39 -3.03 12.74
N HIS A 82 2.09 -1.89 12.71
CA HIS A 82 1.56 -0.64 12.22
C HIS A 82 1.77 -0.58 10.70
N ILE A 83 0.69 -0.32 9.97
CA ILE A 83 0.69 -0.34 8.50
C ILE A 83 0.42 1.08 8.01
N GLU A 84 1.30 1.59 7.17
CA GLU A 84 1.11 2.88 6.50
C GLU A 84 1.14 2.66 4.98
N ALA A 85 0.03 2.95 4.31
CA ALA A 85 -0.07 2.92 2.86
C ALA A 85 -0.02 4.35 2.30
N SER A 86 0.79 4.58 1.26
CA SER A 86 0.86 5.88 0.58
C SER A 86 1.09 5.71 -0.92
N LEU A 87 0.48 6.59 -1.71
CA LEU A 87 0.80 6.73 -3.13
C LEU A 87 2.29 7.10 -3.28
N LEU A 88 2.95 6.57 -4.29
CA LEU A 88 4.31 6.96 -4.63
C LEU A 88 4.23 8.33 -5.31
N GLU A 89 4.58 9.39 -4.58
CA GLU A 89 4.74 10.71 -5.18
C GLU A 89 5.95 10.68 -6.14
N LYS A 90 5.76 11.21 -7.36
CA LYS A 90 6.77 11.28 -8.43
C LYS A 90 7.57 12.57 -8.36
#